data_AF-A0A7V9JU22-F1
#
_entry.id   AF-A0A7V9JU22-F1
#
_cell.length_a   1.000
_cell.length_b   1.000
_cell.length_c   1.000
_cell.angle_alpha   90.00
_cell.angle_beta   90.00
_cell.angle_gamma   90.00
#
_symmetry.space_group_name_H-M   'P 1'
#
loop_
_entity.id
_entity.type
_entity.pdbx_description
1 polymer ?
#
loop_
_entity_poly.entity_id
_entity_poly.type
_entity_poly.pdbx_seq_one_letter_code
_entity_poly.pdbx_strand_id
1 'polypeptide(L)'
;MSLHSDARAVAVALVVLLWSCGCGASDRPASPTRSSAPVVRAPVVVASDERVAMLLAAYRFELALHASDADRAEFGGFFLDYPAEHEGTFLSAFAWQAPPVRARRYCRITREKAVIDIMTGAPGISFVAEIKSIDGPRALVAMTWYTDQESGAGTMLGMERRPEGWQVTGCEVLWAR
;
A
#
# COMPACT_ATOMS: atom_id res chain seq x y z
N MET A 1 -46.55 -27.92 -15.68
CA MET A 1 -46.37 -26.48 -15.37
C MET A 1 -44.88 -26.28 -15.07
N SER A 2 -44.05 -26.21 -16.10
CA SER A 2 -43.64 -25.01 -16.84
C SER A 2 -42.69 -24.10 -16.05
N LEU A 3 -41.39 -24.36 -16.26
CA LEU A 3 -40.26 -23.44 -16.48
C LEU A 3 -40.46 -21.98 -16.06
N HIS A 4 -39.57 -21.44 -15.22
CA HIS A 4 -38.92 -20.14 -15.46
C HIS A 4 -37.46 -20.26 -14.98
N SER A 5 -36.59 -20.50 -15.96
CA SER A 5 -35.14 -20.38 -15.87
C SER A 5 -34.82 -18.98 -16.36
N ASP A 6 -34.53 -18.05 -15.45
CA ASP A 6 -34.10 -16.70 -15.82
C ASP A 6 -32.59 -16.57 -15.73
N ALA A 7 -32.02 -16.58 -16.93
CA ALA A 7 -30.66 -16.27 -17.26
C ALA A 7 -30.28 -14.84 -16.86
N ARG A 8 -29.09 -14.67 -16.27
CA ARG A 8 -28.30 -13.44 -16.43
C ARG A 8 -26.85 -13.81 -16.70
N ALA A 9 -26.61 -14.24 -17.94
CA ALA A 9 -25.29 -14.19 -18.55
C ALA A 9 -24.98 -12.70 -18.86
N VAL A 10 -24.03 -12.11 -18.14
CA VAL A 10 -23.49 -10.79 -18.50
C VAL A 10 -22.33 -11.02 -19.46
N ALA A 11 -22.58 -10.73 -20.74
CA ALA A 11 -21.62 -10.81 -21.82
C ALA A 11 -20.60 -9.65 -21.72
N VAL A 12 -19.31 -10.00 -21.68
CA VAL A 12 -18.18 -9.08 -21.81
C VAL A 12 -17.95 -8.84 -23.31
N ALA A 13 -18.19 -7.62 -23.78
CA ALA A 13 -17.85 -7.21 -25.15
C ALA A 13 -16.50 -6.48 -25.15
N LEU A 14 -15.48 -7.16 -25.66
CA LEU A 14 -14.14 -6.64 -25.94
C LEU A 14 -14.17 -6.03 -27.35
N VAL A 15 -13.98 -4.71 -27.46
CA VAL A 15 -13.83 -4.03 -28.76
C VAL A 15 -12.35 -3.81 -29.01
N VAL A 16 -11.78 -4.67 -29.84
CA VAL A 16 -10.49 -4.47 -30.54
C VAL A 16 -10.83 -4.05 -31.96
N LEU A 17 -10.28 -2.92 -32.42
CA LEU A 17 -10.18 -2.44 -33.82
C LEU A 17 -9.50 -1.04 -33.71
N LEU A 18 -8.42 -0.68 -34.40
CA LEU A 18 -8.07 -0.94 -35.79
C LEU A 18 -6.55 -0.84 -36.02
N TRP A 19 -6.09 -1.72 -36.90
CA TRP A 19 -4.93 -1.53 -37.75
C TRP A 19 -5.15 -0.39 -38.74
N SER A 20 -4.14 0.46 -38.88
CA SER A 20 -3.96 1.33 -40.04
C SER A 20 -2.57 1.08 -40.61
N CYS A 21 -2.51 0.34 -41.72
CA CYS A 21 -1.35 0.30 -42.60
C CYS A 21 -1.13 1.69 -43.20
N GLY A 22 0.04 2.27 -42.97
CA GLY A 22 0.51 3.46 -43.67
C GLY A 22 1.97 3.26 -44.09
N CYS A 23 2.17 2.73 -45.31
CA CYS A 23 3.46 2.75 -45.98
C CYS A 23 3.79 4.19 -46.39
N GLY A 24 4.79 4.78 -45.75
CA GLY A 24 5.40 6.04 -46.17
C GLY A 24 6.90 5.94 -46.01
N ALA A 25 7.57 5.45 -47.06
CA ALA A 25 9.03 5.49 -47.16
C ALA A 25 9.46 6.95 -47.36
N SER A 26 10.20 7.49 -46.39
CA SER A 26 10.95 8.72 -46.55
C SER A 26 12.32 8.51 -45.94
N ASP A 27 13.30 8.23 -46.80
CA ASP A 27 14.70 8.11 -46.45
C ASP A 27 15.20 9.45 -45.89
N ARG A 28 15.39 9.49 -44.58
CA ARG A 28 16.10 10.57 -43.88
C ARG A 28 17.24 9.93 -43.10
N PRO A 29 18.50 10.35 -43.29
CA PRO A 29 19.63 9.75 -42.58
C PRO A 29 19.47 10.02 -41.07
N ALA A 30 19.34 8.94 -40.29
CA ALA A 30 19.32 9.02 -38.85
C ALA A 30 20.71 9.43 -38.35
N SER A 31 20.79 10.62 -37.74
CA SER A 31 21.92 10.99 -36.89
C SER A 31 22.18 9.89 -35.86
N PRO A 32 23.45 9.61 -35.49
CA PRO A 32 23.75 8.58 -34.51
C PRO A 32 23.13 8.98 -33.17
N THR A 33 22.07 8.26 -32.79
CA THR A 33 21.47 8.33 -31.47
C THR A 33 22.55 7.97 -30.46
N ARG A 34 23.05 8.97 -29.71
CA ARG A 34 23.83 8.72 -28.50
C ARG A 34 22.98 7.80 -27.63
N SER A 35 23.42 6.56 -27.49
CA SER A 35 22.92 5.63 -26.49
C SER A 35 23.24 6.23 -25.13
N SER A 36 22.32 7.02 -24.60
CA SER A 36 22.35 7.48 -23.22
C SER A 36 22.22 6.24 -22.35
N ALA A 37 23.33 5.78 -21.77
CA ALA A 37 23.28 4.76 -20.73
C ALA A 37 22.26 5.20 -19.65
N PRO A 38 21.48 4.27 -19.06
CA PRO A 38 20.56 4.61 -18.00
C PRO A 38 21.32 5.36 -16.90
N VAL A 39 20.90 6.60 -16.64
CA VAL A 39 21.46 7.41 -15.55
C VAL A 39 21.05 6.73 -14.25
N VAL A 40 21.97 5.95 -13.68
CA VAL A 40 21.85 5.42 -12.32
C VAL A 40 21.95 6.64 -11.40
N ARG A 41 20.80 7.21 -11.04
CA ARG A 41 20.74 8.29 -10.06
C ARG A 41 21.20 7.71 -8.73
N ALA A 42 22.19 8.36 -8.11
CA ALA A 42 22.63 8.02 -6.77
C ALA A 42 21.44 8.06 -5.80
N PRO A 43 21.38 7.17 -4.80
CA PRO A 43 20.30 7.17 -3.83
C PRO A 43 20.26 8.52 -3.12
N VAL A 44 19.11 9.20 -3.20
CA VAL A 44 18.88 10.43 -2.45
C VAL A 44 18.86 10.05 -0.97
N VAL A 45 19.85 10.51 -0.21
CA VAL A 45 19.89 10.33 1.24
C VAL A 45 18.86 11.27 1.85
N VAL A 46 17.72 10.73 2.22
CA VAL A 46 16.63 11.48 2.86
C VAL A 46 16.80 11.43 4.37
N ALA A 47 16.61 12.57 5.04
CA ALA A 47 16.71 12.68 6.48
C ALA A 47 15.74 11.71 7.19
N SER A 48 16.14 11.20 8.36
CA SER A 48 15.35 10.27 9.16
C SER A 48 13.92 10.78 9.42
N ASP A 49 13.78 12.07 9.71
CA ASP A 49 12.48 12.68 10.07
C ASP A 49 11.49 12.69 8.90
N GLU A 50 11.97 12.89 7.67
CA GLU A 50 11.15 12.84 6.46
C GLU A 50 10.65 11.41 6.19
N ARG A 51 11.50 10.39 6.45
CA ARG A 51 11.09 8.98 6.37
C ARG A 51 10.02 8.64 7.41
N VAL A 52 10.19 9.09 8.65
CA VAL A 52 9.19 8.93 9.71
C VAL A 52 7.87 9.60 9.32
N ALA A 53 7.91 10.82 8.78
CA ALA A 53 6.72 11.54 8.33
C ALA A 53 5.98 10.80 7.19
N MET A 54 6.71 10.22 6.23
CA MET A 54 6.12 9.37 5.17
C MET A 54 5.42 8.15 5.76
N LEU A 55 6.08 7.42 6.65
CA LEU A 55 5.51 6.22 7.28
C LEU A 55 4.26 6.56 8.11
N LEU A 56 4.28 7.66 8.87
CA LEU A 56 3.11 8.13 9.62
C LEU A 56 1.92 8.45 8.71
N ALA A 57 2.16 9.13 7.58
CA ALA A 57 1.10 9.44 6.63
C ALA A 57 0.55 8.17 5.96
N ALA A 58 1.40 7.21 5.62
CA ALA A 58 0.99 5.91 5.08
C ALA A 58 0.15 5.10 6.09
N TYR A 59 0.58 5.00 7.34
CA TYR A 59 -0.19 4.34 8.40
C TYR A 59 -1.52 5.03 8.68
N ARG A 60 -1.56 6.37 8.71
CA ARG A 60 -2.83 7.11 8.89
C ARG A 60 -3.82 6.81 7.77
N PHE A 61 -3.35 6.78 6.53
CA PHE A 61 -4.20 6.46 5.39
C PHE A 61 -4.75 5.04 5.51
N GLU A 62 -3.88 4.06 5.73
CA GLU A 62 -4.30 2.66 5.81
C GLU A 62 -5.24 2.41 6.99
N LEU A 63 -4.91 2.90 8.19
CA LEU A 63 -5.78 2.79 9.36
C LEU A 63 -7.14 3.46 9.15
N ALA A 64 -7.23 4.53 8.35
CA ALA A 64 -8.50 5.14 8.01
C ALA A 64 -9.36 4.25 7.09
N LEU A 65 -8.74 3.45 6.21
CA LEU A 65 -9.44 2.45 5.41
C LEU A 65 -9.95 1.28 6.25
N HIS A 66 -9.17 0.85 7.24
CA HIS A 66 -9.53 -0.22 8.19
C HIS A 66 -10.27 0.29 9.44
N ALA A 67 -10.75 1.54 9.44
CA ALA A 67 -11.50 2.12 10.56
C ALA A 67 -13.01 1.83 10.49
N SER A 68 -13.43 0.83 9.71
CA SER A 68 -14.85 0.46 9.59
C SER A 68 -15.39 -0.10 10.91
N ASP A 69 -16.71 -0.02 11.12
CA ASP A 69 -17.32 -0.61 12.31
C ASP A 69 -17.22 -2.14 12.32
N ALA A 70 -17.11 -2.76 11.14
CA ALA A 70 -16.84 -4.19 11.01
C ALA A 70 -15.44 -4.53 11.53
N ASP A 71 -14.41 -3.80 11.09
CA ASP A 71 -13.02 -4.01 11.55
C ASP A 71 -12.89 -3.75 13.06
N ARG A 72 -13.60 -2.74 13.57
CA ARG A 72 -13.65 -2.44 15.02
C ARG A 72 -14.32 -3.54 15.84
N ALA A 73 -15.31 -4.22 15.27
CA ALA A 73 -15.99 -5.34 15.92
C ALA A 73 -15.18 -6.64 15.82
N GLU A 74 -14.44 -6.82 14.72
CA GLU A 74 -13.64 -8.01 14.45
C GLU A 74 -12.31 -7.99 15.20
N PHE A 75 -11.63 -6.84 15.25
CA PHE A 75 -10.25 -6.73 15.72
C PHE A 75 -10.13 -5.98 17.06
N GLY A 76 -9.38 -6.55 17.99
CA GLY A 76 -9.06 -5.95 19.29
C GLY A 76 -7.85 -5.02 19.29
N GLY A 77 -7.10 -4.94 18.18
CA GLY A 77 -5.94 -4.06 18.07
C GLY A 77 -5.31 -4.00 16.67
N PHE A 78 -4.61 -2.90 16.44
CA PHE A 78 -3.79 -2.67 15.25
C PHE A 78 -2.31 -2.63 15.64
N PHE A 79 -1.46 -3.32 14.87
CA PHE A 79 -0.06 -3.52 15.21
C PHE A 79 0.85 -2.96 14.14
N LEU A 80 1.62 -1.93 14.45
CA LEU A 80 2.46 -1.24 13.48
C LEU A 80 3.93 -1.69 13.58
N ASP A 81 4.57 -1.87 12.43
CA ASP A 81 6.01 -2.09 12.33
C ASP A 81 6.73 -0.75 12.10
N TYR A 82 7.54 -0.31 13.05
CA TYR A 82 8.25 0.95 12.97
C TYR A 82 9.64 0.85 13.63
N PRO A 83 10.59 1.73 13.28
CA PRO A 83 11.91 1.74 13.92
C PRO A 83 11.78 2.03 15.42
N ALA A 84 12.47 1.24 16.25
CA ALA A 84 12.32 1.26 17.70
C ALA A 84 12.68 2.62 18.32
N GLU A 85 13.65 3.32 17.74
CA GLU A 85 14.09 4.65 18.14
C GLU A 85 13.00 5.73 17.98
N HIS A 86 11.96 5.47 17.19
CA HIS A 86 10.84 6.38 16.92
C HIS A 86 9.52 5.94 17.59
N GLU A 87 9.56 4.95 18.48
CA GLU A 87 8.35 4.39 19.10
C GLU A 87 7.42 5.46 19.70
N GLY A 88 7.96 6.39 20.48
CA GLY A 88 7.17 7.45 21.11
C GLY A 88 6.43 8.31 20.08
N THR A 89 7.05 8.58 18.93
CA THR A 89 6.47 9.35 17.83
C THR A 89 5.29 8.60 17.19
N PHE A 90 5.46 7.31 16.89
CA PHE A 90 4.39 6.51 16.29
C PHE A 90 3.23 6.29 17.26
N LEU A 91 3.50 5.84 18.49
CA LEU A 91 2.43 5.57 19.45
C LEU A 91 1.64 6.83 19.83
N SER A 92 2.31 7.98 19.96
CA SER A 92 1.62 9.25 20.24
C SER A 92 0.74 9.70 19.07
N ALA A 93 1.15 9.45 17.83
CA ALA A 93 0.38 9.81 16.64
C ALA A 93 -0.95 9.04 16.51
N PHE A 94 -1.09 7.90 17.19
CA PHE A 94 -2.25 7.01 17.13
C PHE A 94 -2.88 6.72 18.50
N ALA A 95 -2.55 7.51 19.53
CA ALA A 95 -2.95 7.25 20.92
C ALA A 95 -4.48 7.12 21.12
N TRP A 96 -5.28 7.74 20.25
CA TRP A 96 -6.74 7.77 20.31
C TRP A 96 -7.42 6.86 19.29
N GLN A 97 -6.66 6.01 18.58
CA GLN A 97 -7.20 5.10 17.58
C GLN A 97 -8.05 4.00 18.23
N ALA A 98 -9.15 3.63 17.58
CA ALA A 98 -9.98 2.48 17.93
C ALA A 98 -10.15 1.57 16.70
N PRO A 99 -9.77 0.26 16.77
CA PRO A 99 -9.05 -0.42 17.86
C PRO A 99 -7.69 0.20 18.21
N PRO A 100 -7.14 -0.06 19.42
CA PRO A 100 -5.90 0.56 19.88
C PRO A 100 -4.70 0.17 19.00
N VAL A 101 -3.83 1.13 18.74
CA VAL A 101 -2.57 0.93 18.03
C VAL A 101 -1.45 0.55 18.99
N ARG A 102 -0.67 -0.48 18.65
CA ARG A 102 0.47 -0.98 19.44
C ARG A 102 1.66 -1.34 18.55
N ALA A 103 2.81 -1.52 19.17
CA ALA A 103 4.00 -2.04 18.49
C ALA A 103 3.77 -3.48 18.01
N ARG A 104 4.30 -3.83 16.83
CA ARG A 104 4.23 -5.19 16.27
C ARG A 104 4.78 -6.28 17.18
N ARG A 105 5.76 -5.98 18.04
CA ARG A 105 6.27 -6.95 19.03
C ARG A 105 5.22 -7.43 20.04
N TYR A 106 4.09 -6.73 20.17
CA TYR A 106 2.97 -7.13 21.02
C TYR A 106 1.91 -7.95 20.28
N CYS A 107 2.18 -8.38 19.05
CA CYS A 107 1.40 -9.39 18.37
C CYS A 107 2.21 -10.66 18.13
N ARG A 108 1.50 -11.78 17.99
CA ARG A 108 2.04 -13.05 17.54
C ARG A 108 1.25 -13.51 16.32
N ILE A 109 1.95 -13.82 15.24
CA ILE A 109 1.36 -14.49 14.07
C ILE A 109 1.33 -15.99 14.39
N THR A 110 0.14 -16.58 14.36
CA THR A 110 -0.06 -18.02 14.61
C THR A 110 -0.16 -18.79 13.29
N ARG A 111 0.21 -20.08 13.31
CA ARG A 111 0.11 -20.96 12.14
C ARG A 111 -1.33 -21.19 11.68
N GLU A 112 -2.31 -21.04 12.58
CA GLU A 112 -3.66 -21.52 12.33
C GLU A 112 -4.68 -20.47 11.94
N LYS A 113 -4.56 -19.16 12.30
CA LYS A 113 -5.48 -18.11 11.77
C LYS A 113 -5.39 -16.67 12.24
N ALA A 114 -4.41 -16.22 13.03
CA ALA A 114 -4.48 -14.81 13.46
C ALA A 114 -3.15 -14.18 13.86
N VAL A 115 -3.04 -12.88 13.53
CA VAL A 115 -2.34 -11.89 14.34
C VAL A 115 -3.09 -11.77 15.65
N ILE A 116 -2.49 -12.27 16.73
CA ILE A 116 -3.07 -12.24 18.08
C ILE A 116 -2.33 -11.24 18.94
N ASP A 117 -3.07 -10.39 19.64
CA ASP A 117 -2.57 -9.55 20.71
C ASP A 117 -2.04 -10.42 21.87
N ILE A 118 -0.73 -10.35 22.17
CA ILE A 118 -0.14 -11.17 23.24
C ILE A 118 -0.64 -10.75 24.63
N MET A 119 -1.17 -9.54 24.77
CA MET A 119 -1.62 -9.00 26.06
C MET A 119 -3.08 -9.38 26.36
N THR A 120 -3.94 -9.41 25.34
CA THR A 120 -5.39 -9.64 25.53
C THR A 120 -5.89 -10.96 24.96
N GLY A 121 -5.13 -11.59 24.07
CA GLY A 121 -5.55 -12.78 23.32
C GLY A 121 -6.53 -12.48 22.18
N ALA A 122 -6.90 -11.21 21.96
CA ALA A 122 -7.82 -10.81 20.90
C ALA A 122 -7.16 -10.87 19.51
N PRO A 123 -7.94 -11.11 18.45
CA PRO A 123 -7.46 -10.95 17.07
C PRO A 123 -7.09 -9.50 16.77
N GLY A 124 -6.23 -9.28 15.79
CA GLY A 124 -5.88 -7.95 15.31
C GLY A 124 -5.36 -7.97 13.88
N ILE A 125 -4.85 -6.82 13.44
CA ILE A 125 -4.22 -6.65 12.12
C ILE A 125 -2.80 -6.11 12.32
N SER A 126 -1.81 -6.73 11.68
CA SER A 126 -0.44 -6.21 11.66
C SER A 126 -0.16 -5.50 10.35
N PHE A 127 0.24 -4.24 10.43
CA PHE A 127 0.63 -3.39 9.30
C PHE A 127 2.15 -3.23 9.23
N VAL A 128 2.67 -3.31 8.02
CA VAL A 128 4.08 -3.09 7.69
C VAL A 128 4.14 -2.08 6.55
N ALA A 129 4.92 -1.02 6.75
CA ALA A 129 5.12 0.04 5.77
C ALA A 129 6.58 0.04 5.29
N GLU A 130 6.80 0.03 3.98
CA GLU A 130 8.12 0.05 3.37
C GLU A 130 8.21 1.15 2.30
N ILE A 131 9.13 2.10 2.49
CA ILE A 131 9.41 3.13 1.49
C ILE A 131 10.21 2.49 0.35
N LYS A 132 9.58 2.35 -0.83
CA LYS A 132 10.17 1.73 -2.01
C LYS A 132 11.02 2.69 -2.83
N SER A 133 10.59 3.94 -2.94
CA SER A 133 11.33 4.97 -3.65
C SER A 133 11.02 6.37 -3.14
N ILE A 134 11.99 7.28 -3.29
CA ILE A 134 11.82 8.71 -3.03
C ILE A 134 12.46 9.47 -4.21
N ASP A 135 11.69 10.32 -4.87
CA ASP A 135 12.12 11.16 -6.00
C ASP A 135 11.65 12.61 -5.74
N GLY A 136 12.51 13.39 -5.08
CA GLY A 136 12.22 14.77 -4.69
C GLY A 136 10.97 14.86 -3.81
N PRO A 137 9.93 15.62 -4.22
CA PRO A 137 8.69 15.75 -3.44
C PRO A 137 7.74 14.56 -3.62
N ARG A 138 8.16 13.46 -4.24
CA ARG A 138 7.31 12.27 -4.48
C ARG A 138 7.94 11.03 -3.86
N ALA A 139 7.11 10.10 -3.41
CA ALA A 139 7.56 8.81 -2.91
C ALA A 139 6.56 7.70 -3.23
N LEU A 140 7.05 6.46 -3.21
CA LEU A 140 6.21 5.26 -3.22
C LEU A 140 6.42 4.51 -1.91
N VAL A 141 5.31 4.18 -1.24
CA VAL A 141 5.30 3.39 -0.01
C VAL A 141 4.43 2.17 -0.21
N ALA A 142 5.00 0.99 -0.01
CA ALA A 142 4.22 -0.23 0.05
C ALA A 142 3.69 -0.42 1.48
N MET A 143 2.39 -0.58 1.60
CA MET A 143 1.73 -1.05 2.81
C MET A 143 1.38 -2.51 2.63
N THR A 144 1.61 -3.31 3.65
CA THR A 144 1.14 -4.69 3.70
C THR A 144 0.51 -4.92 5.05
N TRP A 145 -0.64 -5.57 5.08
CA TRP A 145 -1.29 -5.98 6.30
C TRP A 145 -1.54 -7.47 6.30
N TYR A 146 -1.49 -8.03 7.50
CA TYR A 146 -1.68 -9.44 7.77
C TYR A 146 -2.78 -9.58 8.81
N THR A 147 -3.77 -10.41 8.50
CA THR A 147 -4.75 -10.89 9.49
C THR A 147 -4.32 -12.26 10.00
N ASP A 148 -3.64 -13.07 9.18
CA ASP A 148 -3.02 -14.33 9.55
C ASP A 148 -1.72 -14.61 8.74
N GLN A 149 -1.19 -15.84 8.77
CA GLN A 149 0.05 -16.20 8.07
C GLN A 149 -0.12 -16.34 6.54
N GLU A 150 -1.30 -16.72 6.07
CA GLU A 150 -1.63 -16.99 4.67
C GLU A 150 -2.48 -15.86 4.04
N SER A 151 -3.19 -15.10 4.87
CA SER A 151 -4.05 -13.99 4.49
C SER A 151 -3.31 -12.67 4.70
N GLY A 152 -2.78 -12.14 3.61
CA GLY A 152 -2.21 -10.80 3.54
C GLY A 152 -2.69 -10.06 2.30
N ALA A 153 -2.86 -8.76 2.44
CA ALA A 153 -3.08 -7.87 1.30
C ALA A 153 -2.23 -6.62 1.49
N GLY A 154 -2.12 -5.81 0.45
CA GLY A 154 -1.34 -4.60 0.50
C GLY A 154 -1.88 -3.50 -0.37
N THR A 155 -1.29 -2.33 -0.22
CA THR A 155 -1.48 -1.20 -1.12
C THR A 155 -0.11 -0.63 -1.51
N MET A 156 0.02 -0.20 -2.76
CA MET A 156 1.09 0.71 -3.16
C MET A 156 0.54 2.12 -3.08
N LEU A 157 1.15 2.95 -2.23
CA LEU A 157 0.75 4.33 -2.01
C LEU A 157 1.69 5.26 -2.76
N GLY A 158 1.10 6.07 -3.66
CA GLY A 158 1.75 7.25 -4.20
C GLY A 158 1.68 8.36 -3.18
N MET A 159 2.82 8.99 -2.88
CA MET A 159 2.90 10.07 -1.90
C MET A 159 3.50 11.33 -2.50
N GLU A 160 3.05 12.49 -2.01
CA GLU A 160 3.59 13.79 -2.38
C GLU A 160 3.84 14.67 -1.15
N ARG A 161 4.97 15.37 -1.12
CA ARG A 161 5.33 16.36 -0.11
C ARG A 161 4.59 17.66 -0.39
N ARG A 162 3.74 18.05 0.56
CA ARG A 162 3.04 19.34 0.62
C ARG A 162 3.60 20.19 1.77
N PRO A 163 3.32 21.51 1.83
CA PRO A 163 3.71 22.36 2.96
C PRO A 163 3.33 21.78 4.33
N GLU A 164 2.15 21.17 4.42
CA GLU A 164 1.56 20.59 5.63
C GLU A 164 2.10 19.21 6.01
N GLY A 165 2.81 18.52 5.10
CA GLY A 165 3.28 17.16 5.34
C GLY A 165 3.36 16.30 4.08
N TRP A 166 3.69 15.03 4.27
CA TRP A 166 3.48 14.01 3.25
C TRP A 166 2.01 13.64 3.19
N GLN A 167 1.47 13.51 1.98
CA GLN A 167 0.09 13.10 1.73
C GLN A 167 0.06 11.95 0.73
N VAL A 168 -0.92 11.06 0.90
CA VAL A 168 -1.22 10.01 -0.08
C VAL A 168 -2.01 10.63 -1.23
N THR A 169 -1.51 10.48 -2.45
CA THR A 169 -2.11 10.99 -3.70
C THR A 169 -2.53 9.90 -4.67
N GLY A 170 -2.15 8.64 -4.41
CA GLY A 170 -2.60 7.47 -5.16
C GLY A 170 -2.57 6.22 -4.30
N CYS A 171 -3.46 5.27 -4.59
CA CYS A 171 -3.55 3.98 -3.91
C CYS A 171 -3.87 2.89 -4.94
N GLU A 172 -3.01 1.88 -5.04
CA GLU A 172 -3.21 0.68 -5.85
C GLU A 172 -3.24 -0.54 -4.94
N VAL A 173 -4.29 -1.35 -5.00
CA VAL A 173 -4.41 -2.56 -4.17
C VAL A 173 -3.51 -3.66 -4.72
N LEU A 174 -2.61 -4.15 -3.88
CA LEU A 174 -1.74 -5.28 -4.13
C LEU A 174 -2.41 -6.55 -3.59
N TRP A 175 -2.96 -7.36 -4.50
CA TRP A 175 -3.49 -8.67 -4.14
C TRP A 175 -2.34 -9.68 -4.09
N ALA A 176 -2.10 -10.27 -2.91
CA ALA A 176 -1.30 -11.48 -2.83
C ALA A 176 -2.10 -12.63 -3.49
N ARG A 177 -1.44 -13.41 -4.33
CA ARG A 177 -1.98 -14.65 -4.90
C ARG A 177 -1.40 -15.84 -4.17
#